data_AF-A0A423HZQ5-F1
#
_entry.id   AF-A0A423HZQ5-F1
#
_cell.length_a   1.000
_cell.length_b   1.000
_cell.length_c   1.000
_cell.angle_alpha   90.00
_cell.angle_beta   90.00
_cell.angle_gamma   90.00
#
_symmetry.space_group_name_H-M   'P 1'
#
loop_
_entity.id
_entity.type
_entity.pdbx_description
1 polymer ?
#
loop_
_entity_poly.entity_id
_entity_poly.type
_entity_poly.pdbx_seq_one_letter_code
_entity_poly.pdbx_strand_id
1 'polypeptide(L)'
;MIHITLPDGSLREYDQPLTVYEVAASISLGLANAAVAGRVDGVLVDCGFLIEGDARVSIVTPQEPDGLEILRRSCALMLAMSVKQLHPNAQLRAGSSLGDGFFYEFAFQRSLTLAELPVIEARMRALAATNHSIRRATAPRATSTERLSLYRLGDFESFAEGPHVPATKVLQAFTLDHISGTSQQRIYGTCWSSQQELDTWRAPPQVMVVNIDERQTAYAHSVTQALRRRELRANSDLRNEKISHKIRQHSQKVPYLLVVGEKEKEGGFVSMRSGSGEDFGEKGIEAVCELLGPPKTGGV
;
A
#
# COMPACT_ATOMS: atom_id res chain seq x y z
N MET A 1 35.73 -10.75 3.00
CA MET A 1 35.51 -9.60 2.12
C MET A 1 34.27 -9.89 1.29
N ILE A 2 33.31 -8.97 1.32
CA ILE A 2 32.02 -9.02 0.63
C ILE A 2 31.98 -7.85 -0.35
N HIS A 3 31.61 -8.13 -1.60
CA HIS A 3 31.47 -7.14 -2.65
C HIS A 3 30.00 -6.81 -2.89
N ILE A 4 29.64 -5.55 -2.67
CA ILE A 4 28.29 -5.04 -2.91
C ILE A 4 28.29 -4.21 -4.19
N THR A 5 27.49 -4.64 -5.17
CA THR A 5 27.26 -3.88 -6.41
C THR A 5 26.04 -2.99 -6.24
N LEU A 6 26.21 -1.68 -6.39
CA LEU A 6 25.13 -0.69 -6.34
C LEU A 6 24.47 -0.48 -7.71
N PRO A 7 23.30 0.19 -7.80
CA PRO A 7 22.55 0.34 -9.05
C PRO A 7 23.29 1.13 -10.13
N ASP A 8 24.21 2.01 -9.74
CA ASP A 8 25.09 2.77 -10.64
C ASP A 8 26.28 1.95 -11.17
N GLY A 9 26.38 0.67 -10.78
CA GLY A 9 27.46 -0.23 -11.13
C GLY A 9 28.70 -0.09 -10.25
N SER A 10 28.71 0.85 -9.28
CA SER A 10 29.82 0.97 -8.35
C SER A 10 29.91 -0.25 -7.42
N LEU A 11 31.14 -0.62 -7.09
CA LEU A 11 31.45 -1.71 -6.18
C LEU A 11 31.88 -1.13 -4.83
N ARG A 12 31.36 -1.70 -3.74
CA ARG A 12 31.82 -1.42 -2.37
C ARG A 12 32.30 -2.70 -1.71
N GLU A 13 33.42 -2.61 -1.01
CA GLU A 13 34.03 -3.72 -0.30
C GLU A 13 33.81 -3.58 1.20
N TYR A 14 33.47 -4.69 1.85
CA TYR A 14 33.28 -4.77 3.29
C TYR A 14 33.97 -6.01 3.84
N ASP A 15 34.61 -5.88 5.01
CA ASP A 15 35.38 -6.98 5.59
C ASP A 15 34.52 -7.99 6.37
N GLN A 16 33.27 -7.65 6.67
CA GLN A 16 32.33 -8.46 7.45
C GLN A 16 30.90 -8.38 6.89
N PRO A 17 30.03 -9.37 7.20
CA PRO A 17 28.60 -9.28 6.94
C PRO A 17 28.00 -8.00 7.51
N LEU A 18 27.06 -7.43 6.76
CA LEU A 18 26.40 -6.18 7.12
C LEU A 18 24.95 -6.19 6.68
N THR A 19 24.13 -5.44 7.39
CA THR A 19 22.71 -5.29 7.09
C THR A 19 22.50 -4.32 5.93
N VAL A 20 21.32 -4.42 5.29
CA VAL A 20 20.87 -3.41 4.31
C VAL A 20 20.96 -2.00 4.88
N TYR A 21 20.59 -1.80 6.15
CA TYR A 21 20.71 -0.50 6.81
C TYR A 21 22.16 -0.02 6.89
N GLU A 22 23.10 -0.90 7.24
CA GLU A 22 24.53 -0.57 7.30
C GLU A 22 25.12 -0.26 5.92
N VAL A 23 24.68 -0.96 4.86
CA VAL A 23 24.99 -0.59 3.46
C VAL A 23 24.50 0.84 3.17
N ALA A 24 23.24 1.15 3.51
CA ALA A 24 22.70 2.49 3.29
C ALA A 24 23.48 3.57 4.07
N ALA A 25 23.84 3.28 5.32
CA ALA A 25 24.59 4.19 6.20
C ALA A 25 26.01 4.46 5.71
N SER A 26 26.66 3.47 5.10
CA SER A 26 27.99 3.65 4.49
C SER A 26 27.94 4.56 3.25
N ILE A 27 26.80 4.62 2.56
CA ILE A 27 26.59 5.52 1.42
C ILE A 27 26.34 6.94 1.94
N SER A 28 25.33 7.11 2.80
CA SER A 28 25.11 8.34 3.54
C SER A 28 24.12 8.12 4.69
N LEU A 29 24.24 8.91 5.76
CA LEU A 29 23.27 8.90 6.84
C LEU A 29 21.86 9.31 6.38
N GLY A 30 21.77 10.20 5.39
CA GLY A 30 20.49 10.59 4.79
C GLY A 30 19.76 9.42 4.14
N LEU A 31 20.48 8.61 3.35
CA LEU A 31 19.91 7.42 2.70
C LEU A 31 19.50 6.36 3.74
N ALA A 32 20.31 6.12 4.77
CA ALA A 32 19.95 5.20 5.84
C ALA A 32 18.67 5.60 6.58
N ASN A 33 18.51 6.91 6.85
CA ASN A 33 17.30 7.42 7.49
C ASN A 33 16.06 7.35 6.59
N ALA A 34 16.24 7.43 5.27
CA ALA A 34 15.17 7.33 4.29
C ALA A 34 14.82 5.87 3.93
N ALA A 35 15.68 4.90 4.24
CA ALA A 35 15.48 3.51 3.86
C ALA A 35 14.26 2.89 4.56
N VAL A 36 13.39 2.26 3.78
CA VAL A 36 12.28 1.44 4.28
C VAL A 36 12.51 -0.06 4.10
N ALA A 37 13.35 -0.43 3.13
CA ALA A 37 13.76 -1.80 2.84
C ALA A 37 15.03 -1.79 1.98
N GLY A 38 15.49 -2.98 1.58
CA GLY A 38 16.47 -3.15 0.52
C GLY A 38 15.98 -4.13 -0.52
N ARG A 39 16.64 -4.11 -1.68
CA ARG A 39 16.57 -5.19 -2.67
C ARG A 39 17.94 -5.84 -2.77
N VAL A 40 18.01 -7.12 -2.46
CA VAL A 40 19.23 -7.93 -2.54
C VAL A 40 19.01 -8.97 -3.62
N ASP A 41 19.79 -8.90 -4.70
CA ASP A 41 19.67 -9.77 -5.88
C ASP A 41 18.26 -9.85 -6.46
N GLY A 42 17.59 -8.70 -6.50
CA GLY A 42 16.22 -8.57 -7.01
C GLY A 42 15.11 -8.83 -5.98
N VAL A 43 15.44 -9.37 -4.81
CA VAL A 43 14.46 -9.74 -3.76
C VAL A 43 14.32 -8.63 -2.72
N LEU A 44 13.09 -8.23 -2.41
CA LEU A 44 12.79 -7.28 -1.34
C LEU A 44 13.03 -7.90 0.04
N VAL A 45 13.77 -7.20 0.89
CA VAL A 45 14.14 -7.63 2.24
C VAL A 45 14.07 -6.47 3.24
N ASP A 46 13.91 -6.79 4.52
CA ASP A 46 13.88 -5.79 5.60
C ASP A 46 15.22 -5.04 5.70
N CYS A 47 15.23 -3.80 6.22
CA CYS A 47 16.48 -3.08 6.47
C CYS A 47 17.46 -3.82 7.40
N GLY A 48 16.95 -4.69 8.28
CA GLY A 48 17.76 -5.54 9.15
C GLY A 48 18.25 -6.85 8.53
N PHE A 49 17.97 -7.09 7.24
CA PHE A 49 18.44 -8.29 6.54
C PHE A 49 19.96 -8.28 6.44
N LEU A 50 20.59 -9.36 6.92
CA LEU A 50 22.04 -9.53 6.93
C LEU A 50 22.52 -10.06 5.57
N ILE A 51 23.46 -9.36 4.96
CA ILE A 51 24.12 -9.76 3.71
C ILE A 51 25.43 -10.44 4.09
N GLU A 52 25.52 -11.75 3.83
CA GLU A 52 26.65 -12.59 4.23
C GLU A 52 27.66 -12.84 3.10
N GLY A 53 27.34 -12.45 1.87
CA GLY A 53 28.18 -12.65 0.69
C GLY A 53 27.91 -11.62 -0.39
N ASP A 54 28.62 -11.74 -1.52
CA ASP A 54 28.54 -10.81 -2.63
C ASP A 54 27.10 -10.70 -3.15
N ALA A 55 26.65 -9.47 -3.40
CA ALA A 55 25.28 -9.22 -3.80
C ALA A 55 25.12 -7.91 -4.57
N ARG A 56 24.07 -7.84 -5.40
CA ARG A 56 23.57 -6.56 -5.93
C ARG A 56 22.56 -5.97 -4.95
N VAL A 57 22.81 -4.75 -4.49
CA VAL A 57 21.97 -4.09 -3.47
C VAL A 57 21.44 -2.76 -3.99
N SER A 58 20.14 -2.56 -3.87
CA SER A 58 19.51 -1.24 -3.99
C SER A 58 18.76 -0.89 -2.71
N ILE A 59 18.86 0.34 -2.24
CA ILE A 59 18.09 0.82 -1.10
C ILE A 59 16.71 1.25 -1.58
N VAL A 60 15.66 0.78 -0.91
CA VAL A 60 14.28 1.14 -1.23
C VAL A 60 13.82 2.26 -0.31
N THR A 61 13.29 3.32 -0.90
CA THR A 61 12.80 4.52 -0.21
C THR A 61 11.28 4.68 -0.38
N PRO A 62 10.59 5.45 0.49
CA PRO A 62 9.16 5.71 0.40
C PRO A 62 8.66 6.28 -0.93
N GLN A 63 9.55 6.88 -1.73
CA GLN A 63 9.21 7.51 -3.00
C GLN A 63 9.05 6.50 -4.13
N GLU A 64 9.52 5.27 -3.94
CA GLU A 64 9.42 4.20 -4.93
C GLU A 64 8.09 3.41 -4.78
N PRO A 65 7.56 2.81 -5.87
CA PRO A 65 6.35 2.00 -5.82
C PRO A 65 6.39 0.90 -4.74
N ASP A 66 7.49 0.16 -4.67
CA ASP A 66 7.69 -0.90 -3.66
C ASP A 66 7.76 -0.29 -2.25
N GLY A 67 8.36 0.89 -2.09
CA GLY A 67 8.42 1.61 -0.83
C GLY A 67 7.04 2.04 -0.33
N LEU A 68 6.18 2.57 -1.21
CA LEU A 68 4.79 2.88 -0.89
C LEU A 68 4.00 1.63 -0.48
N GLU A 69 4.22 0.50 -1.15
CA GLU A 69 3.58 -0.75 -0.77
C GLU A 69 4.01 -1.23 0.62
N ILE A 70 5.32 -1.12 0.94
CA ILE A 70 5.87 -1.45 2.25
C ILE A 70 5.29 -0.54 3.35
N LEU A 71 5.11 0.76 3.06
CA LEU A 71 4.43 1.68 3.98
C LEU A 71 3.00 1.20 4.28
N ARG A 72 2.22 0.87 3.24
CA ARG A 72 0.84 0.40 3.36
C ARG A 72 0.75 -0.91 4.14
N ARG A 73 1.63 -1.87 3.84
CA ARG A 73 1.73 -3.15 4.57
C ARG A 73 2.04 -2.93 6.05
N SER A 74 2.95 -2.02 6.34
CA SER A 74 3.33 -1.67 7.72
C SER A 74 2.22 -0.91 8.46
N CYS A 75 1.44 -0.07 7.77
CA CYS A 75 0.24 0.54 8.33
C CYS A 75 -0.84 -0.49 8.67
N ALA A 76 -1.00 -1.56 7.88
CA ALA A 76 -1.89 -2.67 8.24
C ALA A 76 -1.46 -3.35 9.55
N LEU A 77 -0.16 -3.58 9.73
CA LEU A 77 0.37 -4.15 10.98
C LEU A 77 0.15 -3.22 12.18
N MET A 78 0.38 -1.91 12.01
CA MET A 78 0.11 -0.91 13.04
C MET A 78 -1.39 -0.80 13.37
N LEU A 79 -2.27 -0.93 12.37
CA LEU A 79 -3.71 -1.02 12.56
C LEU A 79 -4.07 -2.23 13.42
N ALA A 80 -3.49 -3.41 13.15
CA ALA A 80 -3.71 -4.62 13.96
C ALA A 80 -3.34 -4.42 15.43
N MET A 81 -2.16 -3.83 15.69
CA MET A 81 -1.72 -3.48 17.04
C MET A 81 -2.69 -2.51 17.71
N SER A 82 -3.10 -1.45 17.01
CA SER A 82 -3.99 -0.42 17.56
C SER A 82 -5.36 -1.00 17.95
N VAL A 83 -5.94 -1.84 17.09
CA VAL A 83 -7.22 -2.52 17.34
C VAL A 83 -7.06 -3.50 18.50
N LYS A 84 -5.95 -4.24 18.59
CA LYS A 84 -5.72 -5.14 19.73
C LYS A 84 -5.59 -4.42 21.07
N GLN A 85 -5.02 -3.22 21.09
CA GLN A 85 -4.94 -2.42 22.31
C GLN A 85 -6.28 -1.83 22.73
N LEU A 86 -7.13 -1.45 21.78
CA LEU A 86 -8.46 -0.89 22.04
C LEU A 86 -9.53 -1.98 22.27
N HIS A 87 -9.39 -3.11 21.60
CA HIS A 87 -10.30 -4.25 21.61
C HIS A 87 -9.51 -5.56 21.81
N PRO A 88 -9.09 -5.88 23.05
CA PRO A 88 -8.24 -7.06 23.33
C PRO A 88 -8.80 -8.39 22.81
N ASN A 89 -10.14 -8.52 22.80
CA ASN A 89 -10.86 -9.71 22.36
C ASN A 89 -11.00 -9.84 20.83
N ALA A 90 -10.63 -8.82 20.05
CA ALA A 90 -10.71 -8.87 18.58
C ALA A 90 -9.76 -9.95 18.04
N GLN A 91 -10.23 -10.86 17.17
CA GLN A 91 -9.35 -11.88 16.59
C GLN A 91 -8.75 -11.36 15.28
N LEU A 92 -7.42 -11.38 15.18
CA LEU A 92 -6.70 -11.02 13.94
C LEU A 92 -6.87 -12.11 12.90
N ARG A 93 -7.11 -11.74 11.63
CA ARG A 93 -7.19 -12.69 10.51
C ARG A 93 -6.07 -12.47 9.52
N ALA A 94 -6.13 -11.38 8.75
CA ALA A 94 -5.15 -11.08 7.72
C ALA A 94 -5.11 -9.57 7.47
N GLY A 95 -3.93 -9.06 7.13
CA GLY A 95 -3.74 -7.69 6.67
C GLY A 95 -2.91 -7.66 5.41
N SER A 96 -3.22 -6.73 4.51
CA SER A 96 -2.46 -6.57 3.27
C SER A 96 -2.56 -5.13 2.74
N SER A 97 -1.64 -4.78 1.85
CA SER A 97 -1.77 -3.62 0.97
C SER A 97 -2.90 -3.87 -0.05
N LEU A 98 -3.59 -2.80 -0.45
CA LEU A 98 -4.67 -2.86 -1.42
C LEU A 98 -4.71 -1.54 -2.21
N GLY A 99 -4.16 -1.56 -3.42
CA GLY A 99 -4.04 -0.37 -4.26
C GLY A 99 -3.33 0.76 -3.52
N ASP A 100 -4.01 1.89 -3.36
CA ASP A 100 -3.49 3.09 -2.66
C ASP A 100 -3.49 2.98 -1.13
N GLY A 101 -3.92 1.85 -0.59
CA GLY A 101 -4.11 1.72 0.83
C GLY A 101 -3.82 0.34 1.35
N PHE A 102 -4.52 0.00 2.42
CA PHE A 102 -4.36 -1.23 3.15
C PHE A 102 -5.69 -1.59 3.81
N PHE A 103 -5.80 -2.84 4.21
CA PHE A 103 -6.85 -3.27 5.12
C PHE A 103 -6.31 -4.24 6.14
N TYR A 104 -7.04 -4.40 7.22
CA TYR A 104 -6.86 -5.51 8.15
C TYR A 104 -8.22 -6.10 8.51
N GLU A 105 -8.30 -7.43 8.48
CA GLU A 105 -9.49 -8.20 8.77
C GLU A 105 -9.48 -8.71 10.21
N PHE A 106 -10.61 -8.54 10.87
CA PHE A 106 -10.83 -8.90 12.26
C PHE A 106 -12.14 -9.67 12.41
N ALA A 107 -12.20 -10.56 13.40
CA ALA A 107 -13.47 -11.06 13.92
C ALA A 107 -13.74 -10.44 15.29
N PHE A 108 -14.92 -9.86 15.47
CA PHE A 108 -15.34 -9.24 16.72
C PHE A 108 -16.54 -9.97 17.32
N GLN A 109 -16.63 -9.97 18.66
CA GLN A 109 -17.86 -10.38 19.35
C GLN A 109 -18.98 -9.35 19.17
N ARG A 110 -18.63 -8.06 19.20
CA ARG A 110 -19.49 -6.92 18.89
C ARG A 110 -18.92 -6.23 17.66
N SER A 111 -19.69 -6.13 16.59
CA SER A 111 -19.27 -5.43 15.38
C SER A 111 -18.92 -3.97 15.67
N LEU A 112 -17.81 -3.51 15.07
CA LEU A 112 -17.42 -2.12 15.06
C LEU A 112 -18.31 -1.30 14.15
N THR A 113 -18.40 -0.02 14.46
CA THR A 113 -19.13 1.00 13.68
C THR A 113 -18.17 2.05 13.12
N LEU A 114 -18.60 2.81 12.11
CA LEU A 114 -17.79 3.90 11.55
C LEU A 114 -17.40 4.97 12.59
N ALA A 115 -18.16 5.11 13.67
CA ALA A 115 -17.86 6.04 14.77
C ALA A 115 -16.60 5.66 15.56
N GLU A 116 -16.12 4.41 15.44
CA GLU A 116 -14.89 3.95 16.12
C GLU A 116 -13.63 4.25 15.30
N LEU A 117 -13.75 4.53 14.00
CA LEU A 117 -12.60 4.83 13.13
C LEU A 117 -11.74 6.00 13.66
N PRO A 118 -12.29 7.16 14.08
CA PRO A 118 -11.48 8.25 14.61
C PRO A 118 -10.68 7.86 15.87
N VAL A 119 -11.23 6.98 16.72
CA VAL A 119 -10.56 6.49 17.94
C VAL A 119 -9.40 5.56 17.58
N ILE A 120 -9.63 4.64 16.65
CA ILE A 120 -8.59 3.71 16.15
C ILE A 120 -7.48 4.50 15.45
N GLU A 121 -7.84 5.44 14.57
CA GLU A 121 -6.89 6.29 13.85
C GLU A 121 -6.07 7.16 14.81
N ALA A 122 -6.68 7.73 15.85
CA ALA A 122 -5.97 8.46 16.90
C ALA A 122 -4.97 7.57 17.65
N ARG A 123 -5.33 6.31 17.93
CA ARG A 123 -4.39 5.34 18.53
C ARG A 123 -3.24 5.00 17.60
N MET A 124 -3.51 4.80 16.30
CA MET A 124 -2.46 4.60 15.30
C MET A 124 -1.51 5.80 15.25
N ARG A 125 -2.02 7.05 15.31
CA ARG A 125 -1.16 8.25 15.33
C ARG A 125 -0.27 8.29 16.58
N ALA A 126 -0.81 7.91 17.73
CA ALA A 126 -0.02 7.82 18.96
C ALA A 126 1.09 6.77 18.82
N LEU A 127 0.81 5.60 18.22
CA LEU A 127 1.82 4.56 17.97
C LEU A 127 2.88 4.99 16.94
N ALA A 128 2.49 5.75 15.90
CA ALA A 128 3.44 6.33 14.96
C ALA A 128 4.45 7.24 15.68
N ALA A 129 3.99 8.03 16.66
CA ALA A 129 4.82 8.94 17.42
C ALA A 129 5.79 8.25 18.42
N THR A 130 5.53 7.01 18.85
CA THR A 130 6.40 6.32 19.82
C THR A 130 7.65 5.69 19.20
N ASN A 131 7.77 5.64 17.87
CA ASN A 131 8.94 5.12 17.17
C ASN A 131 9.32 3.68 17.58
N HIS A 132 8.35 2.82 17.87
CA HIS A 132 8.60 1.39 18.03
C HIS A 132 9.27 0.80 16.79
N SER A 133 10.34 0.02 16.98
CA SER A 133 10.95 -0.73 15.89
C SER A 133 10.04 -1.87 15.44
N ILE A 134 9.97 -2.10 14.13
CA ILE A 134 9.34 -3.28 13.56
C ILE A 134 10.45 -4.22 13.11
N ARG A 135 10.49 -5.42 13.69
CA ARG A 135 11.58 -6.37 13.44
C ARG A 135 11.02 -7.78 13.30
N ARG A 136 11.66 -8.58 12.45
CA ARG A 136 11.40 -10.01 12.38
C ARG A 136 11.93 -10.70 13.65
N ALA A 137 11.14 -11.59 14.26
CA ALA A 137 11.45 -12.21 15.55
C ALA A 137 12.40 -13.43 15.49
N THR A 138 13.17 -13.61 14.39
CA THR A 138 14.08 -14.76 14.04
C THR A 138 13.35 -16.01 13.49
N ALA A 139 13.86 -16.80 12.52
CA ALA A 139 15.23 -17.35 12.38
C ALA A 139 16.11 -16.81 11.22
N PRO A 140 17.46 -16.95 11.31
CA PRO A 140 18.49 -16.41 10.39
C PRO A 140 18.62 -17.14 9.04
N ARG A 141 17.64 -17.98 8.70
CA ARG A 141 17.67 -18.88 7.53
C ARG A 141 16.29 -19.02 6.87
N ALA A 142 15.40 -18.07 7.11
CA ALA A 142 14.22 -17.95 6.26
C ALA A 142 14.73 -17.59 4.87
N THR A 143 14.84 -18.59 3.99
CA THR A 143 14.92 -18.34 2.56
C THR A 143 13.71 -17.45 2.23
N SER A 144 13.92 -16.45 1.38
CA SER A 144 12.91 -15.47 0.91
C SER A 144 11.60 -16.06 0.35
N THR A 145 11.46 -17.38 0.37
CA THR A 145 10.32 -18.18 -0.04
C THR A 145 9.22 -18.32 1.03
N GLU A 146 9.50 -18.05 2.31
CA GLU A 146 8.43 -18.03 3.33
C GLU A 146 7.63 -16.73 3.22
N ARG A 147 6.40 -16.85 2.72
CA ARG A 147 5.52 -15.71 2.48
C ARG A 147 5.17 -14.96 3.78
N LEU A 148 5.07 -15.67 4.90
CA LEU A 148 4.73 -15.11 6.21
C LEU A 148 5.89 -15.27 7.20
N SER A 149 6.08 -14.28 8.07
CA SER A 149 7.02 -14.33 9.18
C SER A 149 6.49 -13.63 10.41
N LEU A 150 7.03 -14.00 11.58
CA LEU A 150 6.67 -13.35 12.83
C LEU A 150 7.36 -11.99 12.92
N TYR A 151 6.57 -10.92 12.93
CA TYR A 151 7.04 -9.57 13.18
C TYR A 151 6.67 -9.13 14.59
N ARG A 152 7.61 -8.44 15.24
CA ARG A 152 7.47 -7.80 16.53
C ARG A 152 7.45 -6.28 16.36
N LEU A 153 6.47 -5.65 16.98
CA LEU A 153 6.26 -4.20 17.05
C LEU A 153 6.03 -3.83 18.52
N GLY A 154 7.10 -3.45 19.23
CA GLY A 154 7.06 -3.35 20.69
C GLY A 154 6.74 -4.72 21.32
N ASP A 155 5.72 -4.77 22.17
CA ASP A 155 5.24 -6.03 22.80
C ASP A 155 4.19 -6.77 21.95
N PHE A 156 3.87 -6.25 20.76
CA PHE A 156 2.91 -6.87 19.86
C PHE A 156 3.62 -7.76 18.85
N GLU A 157 3.10 -8.97 18.63
CA GLU A 157 3.59 -9.91 17.62
C GLU A 157 2.47 -10.33 16.67
N SER A 158 2.81 -10.44 15.39
CA SER A 158 1.87 -10.91 14.36
C SER A 158 2.60 -11.57 13.22
N PHE A 159 2.00 -12.62 12.66
CA PHE A 159 2.45 -13.18 11.39
C PHE A 159 2.00 -12.26 10.25
N ALA A 160 2.95 -11.79 9.46
CA ALA A 160 2.70 -10.91 8.33
C ALA A 160 3.66 -11.19 7.18
N GLU A 161 3.29 -10.77 5.98
CA GLU A 161 4.19 -10.78 4.83
C GLU A 161 5.21 -9.63 4.96
N GLY A 162 6.45 -9.88 4.56
CA GLY A 162 7.52 -8.89 4.57
C GLY A 162 7.79 -8.25 3.21
N PRO A 163 8.67 -7.24 3.14
CA PRO A 163 9.28 -6.56 4.29
C PRO A 163 8.38 -5.49 4.92
N HIS A 164 8.81 -4.96 6.07
CA HIS A 164 8.18 -3.83 6.76
C HIS A 164 9.15 -2.66 6.97
N VAL A 165 8.61 -1.45 7.18
CA VAL A 165 9.41 -0.28 7.55
C VAL A 165 10.18 -0.53 8.85
N PRO A 166 11.35 0.07 9.06
CA PRO A 166 12.18 -0.21 10.24
C PRO A 166 11.54 0.26 11.56
N ALA A 167 10.67 1.27 11.52
CA ALA A 167 10.00 1.80 12.70
C ALA A 167 8.69 2.53 12.37
N THR A 168 7.81 2.60 13.36
CA THR A 168 6.49 3.26 13.28
C THR A 168 6.56 4.76 12.97
N LYS A 169 7.65 5.45 13.32
CA LYS A 169 7.80 6.89 13.01
C LYS A 169 7.77 7.21 11.52
N VAL A 170 8.02 6.21 10.67
CA VAL A 170 7.98 6.36 9.21
C VAL A 170 6.52 6.49 8.72
N LEU A 171 5.56 5.96 9.48
CA LEU A 171 4.14 5.91 9.13
C LEU A 171 3.41 7.17 9.59
N GLN A 172 3.58 8.29 8.90
CA GLN A 172 3.02 9.58 9.32
C GLN A 172 1.76 10.02 8.55
N ALA A 173 1.65 9.64 7.28
CA ALA A 173 0.60 10.11 6.38
C ALA A 173 -0.38 8.98 6.06
N PHE A 174 -1.33 8.73 6.96
CA PHE A 174 -2.37 7.72 6.77
C PHE A 174 -3.74 8.20 7.27
N THR A 175 -4.79 7.51 6.81
CA THR A 175 -6.16 7.70 7.33
C THR A 175 -6.99 6.43 7.17
N LEU A 176 -7.97 6.23 8.04
CA LEU A 176 -8.99 5.19 7.97
C LEU A 176 -10.29 5.80 7.45
N ASP A 177 -10.96 5.11 6.53
CA ASP A 177 -12.14 5.68 5.86
C ASP A 177 -13.37 4.77 5.82
N HIS A 178 -13.19 3.46 6.02
CA HIS A 178 -14.27 2.51 5.82
C HIS A 178 -14.15 1.25 6.66
N ILE A 179 -15.32 0.68 6.98
CA ILE A 179 -15.45 -0.67 7.55
C ILE A 179 -16.42 -1.44 6.66
N SER A 180 -16.03 -2.63 6.20
CA SER A 180 -16.92 -3.56 5.51
C SER A 180 -17.08 -4.86 6.31
N GLY A 181 -18.09 -5.65 5.96
CA GLY A 181 -18.38 -6.93 6.61
C GLY A 181 -19.21 -6.83 7.89
N THR A 182 -19.71 -7.98 8.36
CA THR A 182 -20.58 -8.08 9.54
C THR A 182 -19.90 -8.87 10.66
N SER A 183 -19.69 -10.17 10.45
CA SER A 183 -19.04 -11.09 11.40
C SER A 183 -17.52 -11.06 11.30
N GLN A 184 -17.01 -10.95 10.06
CA GLN A 184 -15.61 -10.66 9.76
C GLN A 184 -15.58 -9.27 9.15
N GLN A 185 -14.97 -8.33 9.86
CA GLN A 185 -14.92 -6.93 9.45
C GLN A 185 -13.54 -6.57 8.94
N ARG A 186 -13.51 -5.87 7.81
CA ARG A 186 -12.29 -5.27 7.28
C ARG A 186 -12.33 -3.78 7.57
N ILE A 187 -11.29 -3.29 8.23
CA ILE A 187 -11.05 -1.86 8.38
C ILE A 187 -10.09 -1.46 7.26
N TYR A 188 -10.47 -0.44 6.49
CA TYR A 188 -9.69 0.08 5.36
C TYR A 188 -9.08 1.43 5.70
N GLY A 189 -7.91 1.67 5.12
CA GLY A 189 -7.25 2.97 5.16
C GLY A 189 -6.30 3.16 4.00
N THR A 190 -5.75 4.36 3.88
CA THR A 190 -4.71 4.70 2.91
C THR A 190 -3.44 5.15 3.62
N CYS A 191 -2.29 4.97 2.97
CA CYS A 191 -0.99 5.43 3.46
C CYS A 191 -0.14 5.94 2.29
N TRP A 192 0.54 7.07 2.52
CA TRP A 192 1.37 7.79 1.56
C TRP A 192 2.75 8.13 2.14
N SER A 193 3.68 8.54 1.29
CA SER A 193 5.04 8.88 1.73
C SER A 193 5.10 10.22 2.47
N SER A 194 4.12 11.10 2.22
CA SER A 194 4.03 12.43 2.82
C SER A 194 2.59 12.90 3.02
N GLN A 195 2.40 13.89 3.92
CA GLN A 195 1.09 14.50 4.15
C GLN A 195 0.57 15.20 2.88
N GLN A 196 1.47 15.81 2.10
CA GLN A 196 1.12 16.46 0.83
C GLN A 196 0.54 15.46 -0.19
N GLU A 197 1.13 14.26 -0.30
CA GLU A 197 0.60 13.20 -1.16
C GLU A 197 -0.78 12.73 -0.70
N LEU A 198 -0.95 12.54 0.61
CA LEU A 198 -2.26 12.18 1.18
C LEU A 198 -3.32 13.25 0.90
N ASP A 199 -2.98 14.53 1.05
CA ASP A 199 -3.89 15.64 0.78
C ASP A 199 -4.23 15.73 -0.71
N THR A 200 -3.25 15.48 -1.59
CA THR A 200 -3.45 15.39 -3.03
C THR A 200 -4.40 14.24 -3.39
N TRP A 201 -4.21 13.07 -2.79
CA TRP A 201 -5.09 11.91 -3.01
C TRP A 201 -6.51 12.11 -2.49
N ARG A 202 -6.67 12.87 -1.39
CA ARG A 202 -7.98 13.22 -0.81
C ARG A 202 -8.77 14.22 -1.65
N ALA A 203 -8.10 14.98 -2.52
CA ALA A 203 -8.79 15.89 -3.43
C ALA A 203 -9.78 15.10 -4.31
N PRO A 204 -11.01 15.62 -4.56
CA PRO A 204 -12.03 14.88 -5.27
C PRO A 204 -11.54 14.36 -6.63
N PRO A 205 -11.51 13.05 -6.88
CA PRO A 205 -11.05 12.51 -8.15
C PRO A 205 -12.08 12.78 -9.25
N GLN A 206 -11.59 12.91 -10.48
CA GLN A 206 -12.45 13.00 -11.66
C GLN A 206 -12.96 11.62 -12.12
N VAL A 207 -12.20 10.56 -11.80
CA VAL A 207 -12.52 9.17 -12.14
C VAL A 207 -12.40 8.30 -10.91
N MET A 208 -13.43 7.49 -10.65
CA MET A 208 -13.36 6.37 -9.69
C MET A 208 -13.37 5.04 -10.44
N VAL A 209 -12.31 4.25 -10.27
CA VAL A 209 -12.24 2.88 -10.79
C VAL A 209 -12.78 1.91 -9.75
N VAL A 210 -13.74 1.07 -10.12
CA VAL A 210 -14.39 0.11 -9.22
C VAL A 210 -14.31 -1.30 -9.82
N ASN A 211 -13.85 -2.27 -9.03
CA ASN A 211 -13.87 -3.68 -9.41
C ASN A 211 -15.20 -4.34 -9.04
N ILE A 212 -15.60 -5.40 -9.73
CA ILE A 212 -16.78 -6.20 -9.33
C ILE A 212 -16.41 -7.16 -8.19
N ASP A 213 -15.22 -7.78 -8.28
CA ASP A 213 -14.73 -8.84 -7.41
C ASP A 213 -13.21 -8.69 -7.17
N GLU A 214 -12.72 -9.34 -6.11
CA GLU A 214 -11.30 -9.28 -5.74
C GLU A 214 -10.36 -9.76 -6.86
N ARG A 215 -10.80 -10.68 -7.73
CA ARG A 215 -10.01 -11.20 -8.86
C ARG A 215 -9.67 -10.15 -9.92
N GLN A 216 -10.33 -8.99 -9.90
CA GLN A 216 -10.02 -7.87 -10.81
C GLN A 216 -9.25 -6.74 -10.15
N THR A 217 -8.89 -6.86 -8.88
CA THR A 217 -8.17 -5.82 -8.10
C THR A 217 -6.91 -5.34 -8.81
N ALA A 218 -6.06 -6.27 -9.28
CA ALA A 218 -4.80 -5.95 -9.93
C ALA A 218 -5.00 -5.13 -11.22
N TYR A 219 -6.00 -5.51 -12.02
CA TYR A 219 -6.31 -4.80 -13.26
C TYR A 219 -6.98 -3.45 -13.00
N ALA A 220 -7.91 -3.36 -12.05
CA ALA A 220 -8.49 -2.08 -11.63
C ALA A 220 -7.42 -1.10 -11.11
N HIS A 221 -6.44 -1.61 -10.35
CA HIS A 221 -5.31 -0.80 -9.89
C HIS A 221 -4.40 -0.37 -11.06
N SER A 222 -4.10 -1.26 -12.01
CA SER A 222 -3.28 -0.90 -13.17
C SER A 222 -3.95 0.13 -14.07
N VAL A 223 -5.28 0.04 -14.27
CA VAL A 223 -6.08 1.09 -14.94
C VAL A 223 -5.92 2.41 -14.21
N THR A 224 -6.06 2.42 -12.88
CA THR A 224 -5.92 3.65 -12.07
C THR A 224 -4.54 4.28 -12.22
N GLN A 225 -3.48 3.46 -12.20
CA GLN A 225 -2.11 3.92 -12.44
C GLN A 225 -1.94 4.47 -13.86
N ALA A 226 -2.51 3.82 -14.87
CA ALA A 226 -2.45 4.28 -16.26
C ALA A 226 -3.09 5.66 -16.45
N LEU A 227 -4.25 5.89 -15.82
CA LEU A 227 -4.92 7.19 -15.84
C LEU A 227 -4.05 8.27 -15.17
N ARG A 228 -3.47 7.97 -13.99
CA ARG A 228 -2.59 8.91 -13.28
C ARG A 228 -1.33 9.28 -14.06
N ARG A 229 -0.75 8.34 -14.82
CA ARG A 229 0.39 8.63 -15.73
C ARG A 229 0.03 9.60 -16.85
N ARG A 230 -1.26 9.77 -17.16
CA ARG A 230 -1.80 10.78 -18.07
C ARG A 230 -2.34 12.01 -17.32
N GLU A 231 -1.87 12.22 -16.09
CA GLU A 231 -2.21 13.34 -15.22
C GLU A 231 -3.70 13.43 -14.87
N LEU A 232 -4.45 12.34 -15.06
CA LEU A 232 -5.84 12.25 -14.65
C LEU A 232 -5.94 12.01 -13.14
N ARG A 233 -6.80 12.75 -12.47
CA ARG A 233 -7.11 12.57 -11.04
C ARG A 233 -8.00 11.35 -10.82
N ALA A 234 -7.41 10.16 -10.87
CA ALA A 234 -8.13 8.89 -10.71
C ALA A 234 -7.82 8.25 -9.35
N ASN A 235 -8.83 7.68 -8.69
CA ASN A 235 -8.69 6.79 -7.53
C ASN A 235 -9.38 5.45 -7.81
N SER A 236 -9.05 4.41 -7.04
CA SER A 236 -9.78 3.14 -7.10
C SER A 236 -10.41 2.75 -5.77
N ASP A 237 -11.61 2.22 -5.85
CA ASP A 237 -12.28 1.52 -4.77
C ASP A 237 -12.24 0.02 -5.05
N LEU A 238 -11.28 -0.63 -4.39
CA LEU A 238 -10.95 -2.04 -4.55
C LEU A 238 -11.60 -2.93 -3.48
N ARG A 239 -12.51 -2.37 -2.67
CA ARG A 239 -13.17 -3.09 -1.58
C ARG A 239 -13.99 -4.26 -2.12
N ASN A 240 -13.97 -5.38 -1.41
CA ASN A 240 -14.81 -6.53 -1.72
C ASN A 240 -16.24 -6.32 -1.22
N GLU A 241 -16.96 -5.47 -1.95
CA GLU A 241 -18.34 -5.10 -1.68
C GLU A 241 -19.16 -5.13 -2.96
N LYS A 242 -20.49 -5.24 -2.80
CA LYS A 242 -21.43 -5.22 -3.93
C LYS A 242 -21.19 -4.01 -4.81
N ILE A 243 -21.01 -4.25 -6.11
CA ILE A 243 -20.76 -3.19 -7.09
C ILE A 243 -21.83 -2.09 -7.07
N SER A 244 -23.10 -2.44 -6.86
CA SER A 244 -24.19 -1.46 -6.74
C SER A 244 -24.03 -0.51 -5.56
N HIS A 245 -23.43 -0.97 -4.45
CA HIS A 245 -23.09 -0.11 -3.32
C HIS A 245 -22.00 0.88 -3.70
N LYS A 246 -20.91 0.38 -4.29
CA LYS A 246 -19.76 1.21 -4.72
C LYS A 246 -20.19 2.27 -5.74
N ILE A 247 -20.97 1.89 -6.75
CA ILE A 247 -21.51 2.82 -7.75
C ILE A 247 -22.33 3.91 -7.08
N ARG A 248 -23.30 3.56 -6.22
CA ARG A 248 -24.15 4.55 -5.53
C ARG A 248 -23.34 5.50 -4.63
N GLN A 249 -22.31 4.99 -3.95
CA GLN A 249 -21.45 5.80 -3.08
C GLN A 249 -20.68 6.86 -3.86
N HIS A 250 -20.19 6.52 -5.06
CA HIS A 250 -19.28 7.36 -5.83
C HIS A 250 -19.98 8.19 -6.89
N SER A 251 -21.13 7.77 -7.43
CA SER A 251 -21.84 8.48 -8.50
C SER A 251 -22.27 9.91 -8.11
N GLN A 252 -22.45 10.16 -6.82
CA GLN A 252 -22.75 11.49 -6.29
C GLN A 252 -21.52 12.37 -6.05
N LYS A 253 -20.31 11.80 -6.15
CA LYS A 253 -19.05 12.43 -5.73
C LYS A 253 -18.06 12.63 -6.86
N VAL A 254 -18.13 11.79 -7.90
CA VAL A 254 -17.19 11.81 -9.02
C VAL A 254 -17.91 11.96 -10.36
N PRO A 255 -17.31 12.70 -11.32
CA PRO A 255 -17.85 12.82 -12.68
C PRO A 255 -17.99 11.49 -13.42
N TYR A 256 -17.02 10.58 -13.28
CA TYR A 256 -16.97 9.32 -14.02
C TYR A 256 -16.63 8.12 -13.15
N LEU A 257 -17.28 6.99 -13.44
CA LEU A 257 -16.92 5.69 -12.90
C LEU A 257 -16.45 4.78 -14.02
N LEU A 258 -15.38 4.03 -13.75
CA LEU A 258 -14.91 2.95 -14.61
C LEU A 258 -15.13 1.64 -13.86
N VAL A 259 -16.04 0.81 -14.38
CA VAL A 259 -16.37 -0.49 -13.81
C VAL A 259 -15.48 -1.54 -14.45
N VAL A 260 -14.94 -2.43 -13.63
CA VAL A 260 -14.04 -3.51 -14.02
C VAL A 260 -14.60 -4.85 -13.55
N GLY A 261 -15.18 -5.62 -14.47
CA GLY A 261 -15.52 -7.03 -14.29
C GLY A 261 -14.52 -7.97 -14.97
N GLU A 262 -14.87 -9.26 -15.04
CA GLU A 262 -13.98 -10.24 -15.67
C GLU A 262 -13.82 -9.97 -17.18
N LYS A 263 -14.90 -9.60 -17.87
CA LYS A 263 -14.87 -9.26 -19.31
C LYS A 263 -13.93 -8.09 -19.59
N GLU A 264 -14.00 -7.03 -18.79
CA GLU A 264 -13.13 -5.86 -18.88
C GLU A 264 -11.66 -6.22 -18.69
N LYS A 265 -11.38 -7.06 -17.69
CA LYS A 265 -10.02 -7.55 -17.40
C LYS A 265 -9.46 -8.40 -18.52
N GLU A 266 -10.23 -9.37 -19.02
CA GLU A 266 -9.82 -10.25 -20.11
C GLU A 266 -9.65 -9.47 -21.43
N GLY A 267 -10.51 -8.50 -21.68
CA GLY A 267 -10.51 -7.70 -22.91
C GLY A 267 -9.62 -6.45 -22.88
N GLY A 268 -9.01 -6.10 -21.75
CA GLY A 268 -8.16 -4.92 -21.63
C GLY A 268 -8.91 -3.58 -21.83
N PHE A 269 -10.18 -3.52 -21.44
CA PHE A 269 -11.02 -2.31 -21.49
C PHE A 269 -11.69 -2.04 -20.13
N VAL A 270 -12.52 -0.99 -20.06
CA VAL A 270 -13.37 -0.67 -18.92
C VAL A 270 -14.78 -0.31 -19.37
N SER A 271 -15.77 -0.55 -18.51
CA SER A 271 -17.13 -0.05 -18.71
C SER A 271 -17.26 1.34 -18.09
N MET A 272 -17.41 2.38 -18.93
CA MET A 272 -17.39 3.78 -18.49
C MET A 272 -18.80 4.34 -18.34
N ARG A 273 -19.05 5.05 -17.23
CA ARG A 273 -20.33 5.75 -16.99
C ARG A 273 -20.13 7.09 -16.30
N SER A 274 -21.10 8.00 -16.46
CA SER A 274 -21.13 9.26 -15.70
C SER A 274 -21.64 9.03 -14.27
N GLY A 275 -21.37 10.01 -13.39
CA GLY A 275 -22.01 10.09 -12.07
C GLY A 275 -23.53 10.29 -12.14
N SER A 276 -24.06 10.86 -13.23
CA SER A 276 -25.51 10.99 -13.48
C SER A 276 -26.16 9.69 -13.98
N GLY A 277 -25.37 8.67 -14.30
CA GLY A 277 -25.85 7.35 -14.72
C GLY A 277 -25.84 7.11 -16.24
N GLU A 278 -25.42 8.09 -17.05
CA GLU A 278 -25.21 7.94 -18.49
C GLU A 278 -24.15 6.87 -18.75
N ASP A 279 -24.45 5.97 -19.69
CA ASP A 279 -23.57 4.87 -20.06
C ASP A 279 -22.79 5.25 -21.33
N PHE A 280 -21.46 5.26 -21.23
CA PHE A 280 -20.56 5.54 -22.36
C PHE A 280 -20.00 4.26 -22.99
N GLY A 281 -20.46 3.09 -22.51
CA GLY A 281 -20.09 1.77 -22.99
C GLY A 281 -18.65 1.37 -22.68
N GLU A 282 -18.19 0.37 -23.43
CA GLU A 282 -16.85 -0.18 -23.31
C GLU A 282 -15.83 0.78 -23.94
N LYS A 283 -14.76 1.08 -23.21
CA LYS A 283 -13.65 1.92 -23.70
C LYS A 283 -12.32 1.31 -23.36
N GLY A 284 -11.41 1.31 -24.34
CA GLY A 284 -9.99 1.08 -24.09
C GLY A 284 -9.43 2.19 -23.20
N ILE A 285 -8.39 1.86 -22.42
CA ILE A 285 -7.79 2.78 -21.44
C ILE A 285 -7.28 4.05 -22.13
N GLU A 286 -6.68 3.95 -23.32
CA GLU A 286 -6.22 5.12 -24.08
C GLU A 286 -7.38 6.03 -24.50
N ALA A 287 -8.50 5.46 -24.95
CA ALA A 287 -9.67 6.23 -25.34
C ALA A 287 -10.28 6.99 -24.15
N VAL A 288 -10.23 6.41 -22.95
CA VAL A 288 -10.62 7.12 -21.71
C VAL A 288 -9.66 8.29 -21.44
N CYS A 289 -8.35 8.05 -21.59
CA CYS A 289 -7.34 9.09 -21.41
C CYS A 289 -7.52 10.25 -22.39
N GLU A 290 -7.83 9.98 -23.66
CA GLU A 290 -8.06 11.02 -24.66
C GLU A 290 -9.37 11.79 -24.41
N LEU A 291 -10.41 11.11 -23.92
CA LEU A 291 -11.69 11.73 -23.62
C LEU A 291 -11.64 12.66 -22.41
N LEU A 292 -10.85 12.29 -21.39
CA LEU A 292 -10.81 12.98 -20.09
C LEU A 292 -9.55 13.82 -19.89
N GLY A 293 -8.54 13.65 -20.74
CA GLY A 293 -7.29 14.38 -20.69
C GLY A 293 -7.46 15.85 -21.06
N PRO A 294 -6.47 16.69 -20.72
CA PRO A 294 -6.44 18.06 -21.21
C PRO A 294 -6.49 18.03 -22.75
N PRO A 295 -7.18 19.00 -23.40
CA PRO A 295 -7.20 19.08 -24.85
C PRO A 295 -5.76 19.13 -25.35
N LYS A 296 -5.43 18.30 -26.36
CA LYS A 296 -4.12 18.34 -27.01
C LYS A 296 -3.90 19.79 -27.45
N THR A 297 -2.96 20.49 -26.81
CA THR A 297 -2.50 21.80 -27.30
C THR A 297 -1.92 21.54 -28.67
N GLY A 298 -2.71 21.78 -29.71
CA GLY A 298 -2.27 21.66 -31.09
C GLY A 298 -1.08 22.58 -31.28
N GLY A 299 0.05 21.98 -31.70
CA GLY A 299 1.14 22.75 -32.27
C GLY A 299 0.60 23.56 -33.45
N VAL A 300 0.99 24.84 -33.45
CA VAL A 300 0.86 25.75 -34.59
C VAL A 300 1.65 25.21 -35.77
#